data_AF-A0A765HTV1-F1
#
_entry.id   AF-A0A765HTV1-F1
#
_cell.length_a   1.000
_cell.length_b   1.000
_cell.length_c   1.000
_cell.angle_alpha   90.00
_cell.angle_beta   90.00
_cell.angle_gamma   90.00
#
_symmetry.space_group_name_H-M   'P 1'
#
loop_
_entity.id
_entity.type
_entity.pdbx_description
1 polymer ?
#
loop_
_entity_poly.entity_id
_entity_poly.type
_entity_poly.pdbx_seq_one_letter_code
_entity_poly.pdbx_strand_id
1 'polypeptide(L)'
;MMSIAQVRSAGSAAGYYSDRDNYYVLGSMEERWAGKGAEQLGLQGTVDKEVFTRVLEGRLPDGADLSRQQDGGNKHRPGYDLTFSAPKSVSLMAMLAGDKRLTEAHNQAVDIAVRQVEALASTRVMTDGQSETVLTGNLVMALFNHDTSRDQEPQLHTHAVVVNVT
;
A
#
# COMPACT_ATOMS: atom_id res chain seq x y z
N MET A 1 1.05 7.68 -13.95
CA MET A 1 0.87 6.29 -14.43
C MET A 1 0.67 5.37 -13.22
N MET A 2 0.06 4.20 -13.38
CA MET A 2 -0.04 3.20 -12.32
C MET A 2 0.64 1.91 -12.76
N SER A 3 1.61 1.42 -11.98
CA SER A 3 2.19 0.08 -12.14
C SER A 3 1.71 -0.84 -11.03
N ILE A 4 1.61 -2.13 -11.33
CA ILE A 4 1.15 -3.16 -10.39
C ILE A 4 2.27 -4.17 -10.21
N ALA A 5 2.64 -4.45 -8.97
CA ALA A 5 3.58 -5.50 -8.62
C ALA A 5 3.03 -6.37 -7.49
N GLN A 6 3.47 -7.63 -7.43
CA GLN A 6 3.23 -8.46 -6.27
C GLN A 6 4.24 -8.14 -5.17
N VAL A 7 3.77 -7.97 -3.93
CA VAL A 7 4.66 -7.86 -2.77
C VAL A 7 5.30 -9.22 -2.51
N ARG A 8 6.64 -9.29 -2.62
CA ARG A 8 7.36 -10.57 -2.61
C ARG A 8 7.46 -11.23 -1.24
N SER A 9 7.68 -10.45 -0.18
CA SER A 9 7.75 -10.96 1.19
C SER A 9 7.38 -9.88 2.20
N ALA A 10 6.67 -10.26 3.26
CA ALA A 10 6.29 -9.33 4.33
C ALA A 10 7.51 -8.74 5.03
N GLY A 11 8.49 -9.59 5.39
CA GLY A 11 9.69 -9.17 6.13
C GLY A 11 10.59 -8.19 5.35
N SER A 12 10.75 -8.37 4.03
CA SER A 12 11.52 -7.40 3.22
C SER A 12 10.73 -6.14 2.89
N ALA A 13 9.40 -6.25 2.75
CA ALA A 13 8.53 -5.15 2.34
C ALA A 13 8.54 -4.01 3.36
N ALA A 14 8.38 -4.32 4.64
CA ALA A 14 8.37 -3.29 5.68
C ALA A 14 9.69 -2.52 5.75
N GLY A 15 10.83 -3.22 5.61
CA GLY A 15 12.13 -2.59 5.50
C GLY A 15 12.22 -1.65 4.30
N TYR A 16 11.92 -2.18 3.11
CA TYR A 16 11.99 -1.48 1.84
C TYR A 16 11.12 -0.22 1.80
N TYR A 17 9.84 -0.30 2.15
CA TYR A 17 8.95 0.85 2.05
C TYR A 17 9.30 1.95 3.06
N SER A 18 9.82 1.59 4.24
CA SER A 18 10.18 2.55 5.30
C SER A 18 11.60 3.12 5.23
N ASP A 19 12.40 2.72 4.24
CA ASP A 19 13.82 3.08 4.18
C ASP A 19 14.01 4.57 3.93
N ARG A 20 14.91 5.22 4.71
CA ARG A 20 15.15 6.67 4.67
C ARG A 20 15.66 7.13 3.31
N ASP A 21 16.36 6.25 2.59
CA ASP A 21 16.88 6.57 1.27
C ASP A 21 15.77 6.81 0.24
N ASN A 22 14.55 6.32 0.49
CA ASN A 22 13.44 6.43 -0.45
C ASN A 22 12.61 7.72 -0.33
N TYR A 23 12.83 8.53 0.72
CA TYR A 23 12.11 9.79 0.97
C TYR A 23 13.03 10.92 1.47
N TYR A 24 14.34 10.78 1.22
CA TYR A 24 15.34 11.71 1.73
C TYR A 24 15.10 13.16 1.26
N VAL A 25 14.70 13.35 0.00
CA VAL A 25 14.47 14.67 -0.61
C VAL A 25 13.13 15.25 -0.16
N LEU A 26 12.10 14.42 0.03
CA LEU A 26 10.83 14.86 0.62
C LEU A 26 10.99 15.27 2.09
N GLY A 27 11.94 14.64 2.81
CA GLY A 27 12.20 14.88 4.23
C GLY A 27 11.18 14.23 5.18
N SER A 28 10.08 13.71 4.65
CA SER A 28 9.06 12.90 5.33
C SER A 28 8.40 11.98 4.31
N MET A 29 8.13 10.74 4.68
CA MET A 29 7.48 9.74 3.83
C MET A 29 5.95 9.92 3.77
N GLU A 30 5.36 10.69 4.68
CA GLU A 30 3.91 10.90 4.79
C GLU A 30 3.10 9.60 4.71
N GLU A 31 3.59 8.56 5.38
CA GLU A 31 2.97 7.25 5.41
C GLU A 31 1.63 7.28 6.13
N ARG A 32 0.64 6.63 5.51
CA ARG A 32 -0.72 6.62 6.05
C ARG A 32 -1.49 5.36 5.71
N TRP A 33 -2.32 4.91 6.63
CA TRP A 33 -3.35 3.91 6.36
C TRP A 33 -4.48 4.47 5.49
N ALA A 34 -5.07 3.63 4.65
CA ALA A 34 -6.20 3.95 3.79
C ALA A 34 -7.14 2.74 3.61
N GLY A 35 -8.40 3.04 3.27
CA GLY A 35 -9.45 2.06 3.04
C GLY A 35 -10.31 1.80 4.28
N LYS A 36 -11.58 1.47 4.06
CA LYS A 36 -12.57 1.14 5.08
C LYS A 36 -12.18 -0.08 5.90
N GLY A 37 -11.44 -1.03 5.31
CA GLY A 37 -10.93 -2.18 6.06
C GLY A 37 -9.89 -1.75 7.10
N ALA A 38 -9.02 -0.80 6.76
CA ALA A 38 -8.07 -0.23 7.72
C ALA A 38 -8.82 0.52 8.84
N GLU A 39 -9.82 1.33 8.49
CA GLU A 39 -10.66 2.03 9.48
C GLU A 39 -11.37 1.07 10.44
N GLN A 40 -11.93 -0.04 9.93
CA GLN A 40 -12.60 -1.08 10.73
C GLN A 40 -11.64 -1.76 11.71
N LEU A 41 -10.37 -1.93 11.33
CA LEU A 41 -9.32 -2.49 12.19
C LEU A 41 -8.69 -1.45 13.13
N GLY A 42 -9.16 -0.20 13.11
CA GLY A 42 -8.59 0.89 13.91
C GLY A 42 -7.21 1.37 13.42
N LEU A 43 -6.83 1.01 12.20
CA LEU A 43 -5.58 1.43 11.57
C LEU A 43 -5.78 2.80 10.91
N GLN A 44 -5.33 3.85 11.58
CA GLN A 44 -5.47 5.23 11.12
C GLN A 44 -4.17 6.01 11.30
N GLY A 45 -3.96 7.02 10.45
CA GLY A 45 -2.75 7.85 10.50
C GLY A 45 -1.51 7.06 10.12
N THR A 46 -0.41 7.29 10.84
CA THR A 46 0.91 6.72 10.58
C THR A 46 0.94 5.20 10.58
N VAL A 47 1.74 4.64 9.67
CA VAL A 47 1.90 3.19 9.51
C VAL A 47 3.00 2.67 10.43
N ASP A 48 2.63 1.99 11.51
CA ASP A 48 3.59 1.27 12.34
C ASP A 48 4.19 0.08 11.58
N LYS A 49 5.51 -0.04 11.61
CA LYS A 49 6.27 -1.03 10.82
C LYS A 49 5.99 -2.46 11.26
N GLU A 50 5.84 -2.71 12.55
CA GLU A 50 5.59 -4.06 13.08
C GLU A 50 4.16 -4.50 12.79
N VAL A 51 3.19 -3.60 12.97
CA VAL A 51 1.79 -3.83 12.59
C VAL A 51 1.69 -4.08 11.09
N PHE A 52 2.31 -3.24 10.26
CA PHE A 52 2.31 -3.42 8.81
C PHE A 52 2.90 -4.76 8.38
N THR A 53 4.03 -5.16 8.98
CA THR A 53 4.65 -6.47 8.73
C THR A 53 3.68 -7.61 9.07
N ARG A 54 3.06 -7.57 10.25
CA ARG A 54 2.10 -8.60 10.69
C ARG A 54 0.87 -8.68 9.79
N VAL A 55 0.33 -7.53 9.39
CA VAL A 55 -0.84 -7.47 8.49
C VAL A 55 -0.49 -8.05 7.11
N LEU A 56 0.72 -7.80 6.59
CA LEU A 56 1.24 -8.46 5.38
C LEU A 56 1.49 -9.97 5.56
N GLU A 57 1.62 -10.47 6.79
CA GLU A 57 1.67 -11.91 7.07
C GLU A 57 0.27 -12.53 7.21
N GLY A 58 -0.79 -11.72 7.11
CA GLY A 58 -2.18 -12.14 7.31
C GLY A 58 -2.61 -12.12 8.78
N ARG A 59 -1.86 -11.48 9.69
CA ARG A 59 -2.17 -11.38 11.11
C ARG A 59 -2.73 -9.99 11.43
N LEU A 60 -4.01 -9.93 11.78
CA LEU A 60 -4.74 -8.68 11.91
C LEU A 60 -4.80 -8.17 13.36
N PRO A 61 -4.95 -6.85 13.59
CA PRO A 61 -5.02 -6.26 14.92
C PRO A 61 -6.21 -6.70 15.77
N ASP A 62 -7.30 -7.14 15.12
CA ASP A 62 -8.51 -7.66 15.76
C ASP A 62 -8.36 -9.13 16.25
N GLY A 63 -7.20 -9.74 16.00
CA GLY A 63 -6.88 -11.11 16.38
C GLY A 63 -7.15 -12.15 15.28
N ALA A 64 -7.72 -11.77 14.14
CA ALA A 64 -7.87 -12.68 13.02
C ALA A 64 -6.50 -13.06 12.41
N ASP A 65 -6.36 -14.33 12.02
CA ASP A 65 -5.13 -14.86 11.43
C ASP A 65 -5.46 -15.67 10.16
N LEU A 66 -5.03 -15.13 9.01
CA LEU A 66 -5.14 -15.71 7.67
C LEU A 66 -3.84 -16.34 7.20
N SER A 67 -2.83 -16.43 8.07
CA SER A 67 -1.56 -17.08 7.77
C SER A 67 -1.77 -18.58 7.58
N ARG A 68 -1.00 -19.17 6.67
CA ARG A 68 -1.03 -20.59 6.38
C ARG A 68 0.38 -21.14 6.31
N GLN A 69 0.84 -21.75 7.40
CA GLN A 69 2.17 -22.35 7.46
C GLN A 69 2.18 -23.67 6.68
N GLN A 70 3.03 -23.76 5.66
CA GLN A 70 3.23 -24.97 4.86
C GLN A 70 4.65 -24.96 4.27
N ASP A 71 5.32 -26.11 4.28
CA ASP A 71 6.71 -26.28 3.79
C ASP A 71 7.71 -25.29 4.42
N GLY A 72 7.53 -24.94 5.69
CA GLY A 72 8.41 -24.00 6.40
C GLY A 72 8.21 -22.53 6.06
N GLY A 73 7.13 -22.17 5.34
CA GLY A 73 6.81 -20.78 5.03
C GLY A 73 5.33 -20.46 5.09
N ASN A 74 5.01 -19.17 5.25
CA ASN A 74 3.65 -18.68 5.16
C ASN A 74 3.21 -18.62 3.68
N LYS A 75 2.14 -19.33 3.32
CA LYS A 75 1.55 -19.32 1.97
C LYS A 75 0.56 -18.19 1.76
N HIS A 76 0.21 -17.44 2.81
CA HIS A 76 -0.55 -16.20 2.66
C HIS A 76 0.22 -15.25 1.73
N ARG A 77 -0.44 -14.76 0.68
CA ARG A 77 0.16 -13.76 -0.21
C ARG A 77 0.15 -12.43 0.52
N PRO A 78 1.28 -11.71 0.66
CA PRO A 78 1.29 -10.48 1.43
C PRO A 78 0.34 -9.40 0.90
N GLY A 79 0.31 -9.24 -0.43
CA GLY A 79 -0.50 -8.22 -1.07
C GLY A 79 0.03 -7.82 -2.42
N TYR A 80 -0.47 -6.68 -2.89
CA TYR A 80 -0.13 -6.06 -4.15
C TYR A 80 0.31 -4.62 -3.93
N ASP A 81 1.31 -4.19 -4.67
CA ASP A 81 1.81 -2.82 -4.67
C ASP A 81 1.28 -2.11 -5.92
N LEU A 82 0.42 -1.11 -5.69
CA LEU A 82 -0.06 -0.21 -6.72
C LEU A 82 0.74 1.09 -6.64
N THR A 83 1.71 1.23 -7.53
CA THR A 83 2.59 2.40 -7.52
C THR A 83 2.02 3.48 -8.42
N PHE A 84 1.65 4.61 -7.84
CA PHE A 84 1.15 5.79 -8.55
C PHE A 84 2.30 6.77 -8.77
N SER A 85 2.82 6.86 -9.99
CA SER A 85 3.91 7.77 -10.31
C SER A 85 3.40 9.05 -10.96
N ALA A 86 3.76 10.20 -10.38
CA ALA A 86 3.52 11.51 -10.94
C ALA A 86 4.33 11.71 -12.24
N PRO A 87 3.88 12.57 -13.17
CA PRO A 87 4.71 12.99 -14.30
C PRO A 87 6.03 13.61 -13.83
N LYS A 88 7.08 13.46 -14.65
CA LYS A 88 8.44 13.94 -14.31
C LYS A 88 8.48 15.44 -13.99
N SER A 89 7.78 16.26 -14.76
CA SER A 89 7.71 17.71 -14.52
C SER A 89 7.09 18.06 -13.16
N VAL A 90 6.04 17.34 -12.74
CA VAL A 90 5.43 17.51 -11.42
C VAL A 90 6.42 17.11 -10.32
N SER A 91 7.13 16.00 -10.50
CA SER A 91 8.15 15.53 -9.56
C SER A 91 9.26 16.56 -9.35
N LEU A 92 9.77 17.15 -10.44
CA LEU A 92 10.82 18.18 -10.39
C LEU A 92 10.34 19.44 -9.65
N MET A 93 9.12 19.90 -9.93
CA MET A 93 8.56 21.09 -9.28
C MET A 93 8.26 20.85 -7.79
N ALA A 94 7.75 19.67 -7.44
CA ALA A 94 7.45 19.31 -6.06
C ALA A 94 8.73 19.20 -5.21
N MET A 95 9.74 18.49 -5.72
CA MET A 95 10.90 18.10 -4.94
C MET A 95 12.08 19.06 -5.05
N LEU A 96 12.40 19.51 -6.27
CA LEU A 96 13.60 20.29 -6.54
C LEU A 96 13.35 21.80 -6.44
N ALA A 97 12.19 22.24 -6.93
CA ALA A 97 11.73 23.62 -6.72
C ALA A 97 11.03 23.81 -5.36
N GLY A 98 10.74 22.72 -4.64
CA GLY A 98 10.18 22.74 -3.27
C GLY A 98 8.70 23.13 -3.17
N ASP A 99 7.93 23.04 -4.26
CA ASP A 99 6.49 23.37 -4.23
C ASP A 99 5.67 22.25 -3.60
N LYS A 100 5.56 22.29 -2.26
CA LYS A 100 4.83 21.29 -1.47
C LYS A 100 3.35 21.15 -1.83
N ARG A 101 2.74 22.15 -2.49
CA ARG A 101 1.34 22.07 -2.95
C ARG A 101 1.16 20.97 -3.99
N LEU A 102 2.21 20.67 -4.76
CA LEU A 102 2.18 19.58 -5.75
C LEU A 102 2.28 18.21 -5.10
N THR A 103 3.01 18.07 -3.99
CA THR A 103 3.00 16.83 -3.18
C THR A 103 1.62 16.61 -2.57
N GLU A 104 1.00 17.65 -2.03
CA GLU A 104 -0.36 17.57 -1.50
C GLU A 104 -1.39 17.23 -2.59
N ALA A 105 -1.30 17.86 -3.77
CA ALA A 105 -2.17 17.53 -4.90
C ALA A 105 -1.98 16.08 -5.37
N HIS A 106 -0.74 15.57 -5.35
CA HIS A 106 -0.44 14.17 -5.62
C HIS A 106 -1.09 13.24 -4.59
N ASN A 107 -0.98 13.55 -3.29
CA ASN A 107 -1.63 12.79 -2.22
C ASN A 107 -3.15 12.71 -2.41
N GLN A 108 -3.79 13.85 -2.68
CA GLN A 108 -5.23 13.91 -2.94
C GLN A 108 -5.64 13.09 -4.17
N ALA A 109 -4.84 13.13 -5.24
CA ALA A 109 -5.09 12.35 -6.43
C ALA A 109 -4.99 10.84 -6.15
N VAL A 110 -3.98 10.41 -5.37
CA VAL A 110 -3.83 9.03 -4.92
C VAL A 110 -5.02 8.61 -4.05
N ASP A 111 -5.43 9.43 -3.08
CA ASP A 111 -6.56 9.14 -2.19
C ASP A 111 -7.87 8.92 -2.97
N ILE A 112 -8.12 9.73 -4.01
CA ILE A 112 -9.29 9.54 -4.90
C ILE A 112 -9.15 8.22 -5.68
N ALA A 113 -7.97 7.94 -6.23
CA ALA A 113 -7.73 6.74 -7.03
C ALA A 113 -7.91 5.45 -6.20
N VAL A 114 -7.34 5.39 -4.98
CA VAL A 114 -7.43 4.20 -4.13
C VAL A 114 -8.85 3.93 -3.63
N ARG A 115 -9.71 4.95 -3.51
CA ARG A 115 -11.15 4.75 -3.23
C ARG A 115 -11.86 4.00 -4.36
N GLN A 116 -11.47 4.24 -5.62
CA GLN A 116 -12.03 3.48 -6.75
C GLN A 116 -11.47 2.06 -6.79
N VAL A 117 -10.19 1.87 -6.44
CA VAL A 117 -9.61 0.53 -6.26
C VAL A 117 -10.38 -0.26 -5.19
N GLU A 118 -10.68 0.36 -4.05
CA GLU A 118 -11.46 -0.26 -2.98
C GLU A 118 -12.88 -0.67 -3.41
N ALA A 119 -13.53 0.09 -4.28
CA ALA A 119 -14.84 -0.28 -4.81
C ALA A 119 -14.83 -1.57 -5.65
N LEU A 120 -13.66 -1.98 -6.15
CA LEU A 120 -13.44 -3.23 -6.89
C LEU A 120 -13.02 -4.40 -5.99
N ALA A 121 -12.87 -4.17 -4.69
CA ALA A 121 -12.50 -5.21 -3.73
C ALA A 121 -13.51 -6.36 -3.80
N SER A 122 -12.99 -7.58 -3.90
CA SER A 122 -13.79 -8.79 -4.01
C SER A 122 -13.08 -9.96 -3.36
N THR A 123 -13.86 -10.94 -2.94
CA THR A 123 -13.36 -12.19 -2.38
C THR A 123 -14.07 -13.38 -3.01
N ARG A 124 -13.47 -14.56 -2.84
CA ARG A 124 -14.06 -15.82 -3.28
C ARG A 124 -14.87 -16.42 -2.14
N VAL A 125 -16.15 -16.67 -2.40
CA VAL A 125 -17.04 -17.40 -1.49
C VAL A 125 -17.37 -18.75 -2.11
N MET A 126 -17.50 -19.78 -1.29
CA MET A 126 -17.93 -21.11 -1.73
C MET A 126 -19.26 -21.47 -1.08
N THR A 127 -20.26 -21.76 -1.90
CA THR A 127 -21.62 -22.15 -1.48
C THR A 127 -21.96 -23.46 -2.20
N ASP A 128 -22.33 -24.50 -1.45
CA ASP A 128 -22.69 -25.82 -2.00
C ASP A 128 -21.65 -26.41 -2.98
N GLY A 129 -20.36 -26.20 -2.69
CA GLY A 129 -19.24 -26.68 -3.51
C GLY A 129 -18.96 -25.85 -4.77
N GLN A 130 -19.74 -24.80 -5.05
CA GLN A 130 -19.53 -23.88 -6.17
C GLN A 130 -18.85 -22.60 -5.66
N SER A 131 -17.79 -22.17 -6.34
CA SER A 131 -17.08 -20.93 -6.01
C SER A 131 -17.59 -19.77 -6.85
N GLU A 132 -17.84 -18.64 -6.21
CA GLU A 132 -18.20 -17.39 -6.85
C GLU A 132 -17.33 -16.22 -6.33
N THR A 133 -17.27 -15.14 -7.11
CA THR A 133 -16.58 -13.91 -6.72
C THR A 133 -17.63 -12.87 -6.32
N VAL A 134 -17.50 -12.34 -5.11
CA VAL A 134 -18.45 -11.38 -4.53
C VAL A 134 -17.70 -10.12 -4.14
N LEU A 135 -18.28 -8.95 -4.46
CA LEU A 135 -17.72 -7.65 -4.06
C LEU A 135 -17.84 -7.45 -2.54
N THR A 136 -16.78 -6.94 -1.93
CA THR A 136 -16.70 -6.66 -0.49
C THR A 136 -16.69 -5.16 -0.21
N GLY A 137 -16.03 -4.37 -1.07
CA GLY A 137 -16.02 -2.91 -1.02
C GLY A 137 -15.24 -2.30 0.15
N ASN A 138 -14.31 -3.05 0.74
CA ASN A 138 -13.38 -2.63 1.79
C ASN A 138 -11.97 -3.20 1.52
N LEU A 139 -10.92 -2.42 1.76
CA LEU A 139 -9.53 -2.88 1.72
C LEU A 139 -8.75 -2.35 2.91
N VAL A 140 -7.66 -3.04 3.24
CA VAL A 140 -6.60 -2.52 4.12
C VAL A 140 -5.43 -2.11 3.22
N MET A 141 -5.12 -0.82 3.19
CA MET A 141 -4.05 -0.27 2.35
C MET A 141 -3.09 0.58 3.17
N ALA A 142 -1.79 0.49 2.91
CA ALA A 142 -0.78 1.40 3.43
C ALA A 142 -0.17 2.20 2.28
N LEU A 143 -0.15 3.52 2.42
CA LEU A 143 0.37 4.45 1.40
C LEU A 143 1.72 4.98 1.86
N PHE A 144 2.74 4.88 1.00
CA PHE A 144 4.10 5.38 1.27
C PHE A 144 4.55 6.28 0.12
N ASN A 145 4.87 7.55 0.39
CA ASN A 145 5.42 8.44 -0.64
C ASN A 145 6.92 8.27 -0.73
N HIS A 146 7.39 7.99 -1.95
CA HIS A 146 8.80 7.90 -2.32
C HIS A 146 9.13 8.92 -3.40
N ASP A 147 10.42 9.19 -3.54
CA ASP A 147 10.89 10.40 -4.22
C ASP A 147 11.94 10.13 -5.30
N THR A 148 12.47 8.91 -5.36
CA THR A 148 13.57 8.52 -6.24
C THR A 148 13.20 7.27 -7.03
N SER A 149 13.46 7.28 -8.34
CA SER A 149 13.22 6.13 -9.20
C SER A 149 14.29 5.04 -9.02
N ARG A 150 14.07 3.87 -9.63
CA ARG A 150 15.07 2.78 -9.68
C ARG A 150 16.38 3.18 -10.37
N ASP A 151 16.31 4.13 -11.30
CA ASP A 151 17.46 4.68 -12.02
C ASP A 151 18.05 5.90 -11.29
N GLN A 152 17.64 6.16 -10.05
CA GLN A 152 18.09 7.27 -9.19
C GLN A 152 17.71 8.68 -9.69
N GLU A 153 16.56 8.77 -10.38
CA GLU A 153 16.05 10.03 -10.91
C GLU A 153 14.87 10.56 -10.06
N PRO A 154 14.70 11.89 -9.88
CA PRO A 154 13.58 12.45 -9.10
C PRO A 154 12.23 11.99 -9.65
N GLN A 155 11.48 11.25 -8.85
CA GLN A 155 10.19 10.70 -9.22
C GLN A 155 9.30 10.65 -7.99
N LEU A 156 8.36 11.59 -7.90
CA LEU A 156 7.32 11.54 -6.88
C LEU A 156 6.37 10.39 -7.21
N HIS A 157 6.27 9.43 -6.30
CA HIS A 157 5.37 8.31 -6.43
C HIS A 157 4.87 7.83 -5.08
N THR A 158 3.69 7.21 -5.07
CA THR A 158 3.14 6.56 -3.88
C THR A 158 3.03 5.08 -4.12
N HIS A 159 3.63 4.29 -3.23
CA HIS A 159 3.34 2.86 -3.10
C HIS A 159 2.06 2.71 -2.29
N ALA A 160 0.96 2.36 -2.96
CA ALA A 160 -0.27 1.95 -2.29
C ALA A 160 -0.25 0.43 -2.15
N VAL A 161 0.23 -0.04 -1.00
CA VAL A 161 0.33 -1.46 -0.68
C VAL A 161 -1.04 -1.96 -0.22
N VAL A 162 -1.72 -2.70 -1.08
CA VAL A 162 -2.99 -3.36 -0.81
C VAL A 162 -2.72 -4.72 -0.17
N VAL A 163 -3.10 -4.87 1.09
CA VAL A 163 -2.97 -6.12 1.83
C VAL A 163 -3.99 -7.13 1.30
N ASN A 164 -3.62 -8.41 1.22
CA ASN A 164 -4.50 -9.47 0.73
C ASN A 164 -5.53 -9.93 1.79
N VAL A 165 -6.32 -8.98 2.30
CA VAL A 165 -7.40 -9.17 3.27
C VAL A 165 -8.55 -8.22 2.94
N THR A 166 -9.79 -8.64 3.21
CA THR A 166 -11.01 -7.86 2.95
C THR A 166 -12.16 -8.39 3.77
#